data_AF-A0A176YFD8-F1
#
_entry.id   AF-A0A176YFD8-F1
#
_cell.length_a   1.000
_cell.length_b   1.000
_cell.length_c   1.000
_cell.angle_alpha   90.00
_cell.angle_beta   90.00
_cell.angle_gamma   90.00
#
_symmetry.space_group_name_H-M   'P 1'
#
loop_
_entity.id
_entity.type
_entity.pdbx_description
1 polymer ?
#
loop_
_entity_poly.entity_id
_entity_poly.type
_entity_poly.pdbx_seq_one_letter_code
_entity_poly.pdbx_strand_id
1 'polypeptide(L)'
;MLNSASAPPVTMSEIDSRQLIAADLRSLIARIESSMRLIDAAMAEEDDGDPAGSADVFVLDDITPRYATASAALNACRAGLDQALQCLSETGAPAEIAVSAADLLHLTA
;
A
#
# COMPACT_ATOMS: atom_id res chain seq x y z
N MET A 1 -20.16 -14.26 -42.23
CA MET A 1 -20.65 -13.46 -41.09
C MET A 1 -19.58 -13.50 -40.02
N LEU A 2 -18.84 -12.41 -39.84
CA LEU A 2 -17.78 -12.30 -38.83
C LEU A 2 -18.38 -11.58 -37.62
N ASN A 3 -18.54 -12.30 -36.51
CA ASN A 3 -18.97 -11.73 -35.24
C ASN A 3 -17.73 -11.20 -34.52
N SER A 4 -17.37 -9.95 -34.82
CA SER A 4 -16.33 -9.23 -34.09
C SER A 4 -16.84 -8.93 -32.69
N ALA A 5 -16.41 -9.72 -31.69
CA ALA A 5 -16.60 -9.40 -30.29
C ALA A 5 -15.78 -8.14 -29.95
N SER A 6 -16.34 -6.98 -30.27
CA SER A 6 -15.83 -5.70 -29.83
C SER A 6 -16.01 -5.65 -28.32
N ALA A 7 -14.93 -5.86 -27.57
CA ALA A 7 -14.88 -5.42 -26.19
C ALA A 7 -15.22 -3.91 -26.19
N PRO A 8 -16.07 -3.44 -25.25
CA PRO A 8 -16.39 -2.03 -25.18
C PRO A 8 -15.10 -1.23 -24.95
N PRO A 9 -14.95 -0.04 -25.54
CA PRO A 9 -13.84 0.83 -25.22
C PRO A 9 -13.91 1.14 -23.73
N VAL A 10 -12.96 0.63 -22.95
CA VAL A 10 -12.76 1.04 -21.55
C VAL A 10 -12.71 2.56 -21.58
N THR A 11 -13.71 3.18 -20.95
CA THR A 11 -13.93 4.62 -21.16
C THR A 11 -12.77 5.36 -20.49
N MET A 12 -12.19 6.34 -21.19
CA MET A 12 -11.09 7.17 -20.65
C MET A 12 -11.39 7.68 -19.23
N SER A 13 -12.67 7.97 -18.97
CA SER A 13 -13.20 8.35 -17.65
C SER A 13 -12.96 7.33 -16.52
N GLU A 14 -12.96 6.02 -16.81
CA GLU A 14 -12.67 4.97 -15.83
C GLU A 14 -11.16 4.88 -15.52
N ILE A 15 -10.31 5.17 -16.51
CA ILE A 15 -8.85 5.25 -16.31
C ILE A 15 -8.53 6.45 -15.43
N ASP A 16 -9.12 7.61 -15.72
CA ASP A 16 -8.95 8.82 -14.93
C ASP A 16 -9.45 8.63 -13.48
N SER A 17 -10.59 7.95 -13.31
CA SER A 17 -11.14 7.62 -11.98
C SER A 17 -10.21 6.70 -11.19
N ARG A 18 -9.66 5.65 -11.82
CA ARG A 18 -8.69 4.74 -11.17
C ARG A 18 -7.40 5.46 -10.78
N GLN A 19 -6.91 6.36 -11.63
CA GLN A 19 -5.71 7.15 -11.33
C GLN A 19 -5.94 8.10 -10.16
N LEU A 20 -7.12 8.72 -10.07
CA LEU A 20 -7.48 9.63 -9.00
C LEU A 20 -7.60 8.88 -7.66
N ILE A 21 -8.24 7.71 -7.65
CA ILE A 21 -8.28 6.82 -6.47
C ILE A 21 -6.85 6.38 -6.10
N ALA A 22 -6.02 5.99 -7.06
CA ALA A 22 -4.64 5.59 -6.78
C ALA A 22 -3.78 6.74 -6.23
N ALA A 23 -4.02 7.99 -6.63
CA ALA A 23 -3.35 9.16 -6.06
C ALA A 23 -3.77 9.41 -4.59
N ASP A 24 -5.06 9.23 -4.29
CA ASP A 24 -5.58 9.34 -2.92
C ASP A 24 -5.01 8.25 -2.01
N LEU A 25 -5.00 6.99 -2.46
CA LEU A 25 -4.44 5.87 -1.69
C LEU A 25 -2.93 6.07 -1.38
N ARG A 26 -2.15 6.61 -2.33
CA ARG A 26 -0.73 6.97 -2.09
C ARG A 26 -0.59 8.08 -1.05
N SER A 27 -1.48 9.07 -1.07
CA SER A 27 -1.50 10.15 -0.07
C SER A 27 -1.82 9.60 1.33
N LEU A 28 -2.75 8.64 1.42
CA LEU A 28 -3.08 7.98 2.68
C LEU A 28 -1.93 7.14 3.23
N ILE A 29 -1.20 6.40 2.37
CA ILE A 29 0.02 5.66 2.75
C ILE A 29 1.06 6.62 3.34
N ALA A 30 1.35 7.73 2.68
CA ALA A 30 2.31 8.72 3.17
C ALA A 30 1.92 9.29 4.55
N ARG A 31 0.62 9.48 4.79
CA ARG A 31 0.10 9.91 6.09
C ARG A 31 0.23 8.83 7.17
N ILE A 32 -0.03 7.57 6.83
CA ILE A 32 0.19 6.43 7.73
C ILE A 32 1.66 6.33 8.13
N GLU A 33 2.59 6.47 7.18
CA GLU A 33 4.03 6.49 7.45
C GLU A 33 4.44 7.64 8.36
N SER A 34 3.83 8.81 8.20
CA SER A 34 4.03 9.92 9.13
C SER A 34 3.54 9.61 10.54
N SER A 35 2.37 8.99 10.68
CA SER A 35 1.84 8.58 11.99
C SER A 35 2.72 7.52 12.67
N MET A 36 3.27 6.57 11.91
CA MET A 36 4.21 5.59 12.46
C MET A 36 5.48 6.26 13.00
N ARG A 37 6.05 7.22 12.27
CA ARG A 37 7.21 8.00 12.76
C ARG A 37 6.91 8.78 14.05
N LEU A 38 5.69 9.30 14.20
CA LEU A 38 5.29 9.98 15.43
C LEU A 38 5.17 9.02 16.61
N ILE A 39 4.69 7.79 16.36
CA ILE A 39 4.66 6.72 17.36
C ILE A 39 6.09 6.31 17.74
N ASP A 40 6.97 6.12 16.77
CA ASP A 40 8.38 5.77 17.01
C ASP A 40 9.10 6.85 17.84
N ALA A 41 8.87 8.13 17.52
CA ALA A 41 9.42 9.24 18.30
C ALA A 41 8.85 9.27 19.73
N ALA A 42 7.54 9.05 19.91
CA ALA A 42 6.94 9.01 21.24
C ALA A 42 7.50 7.87 22.10
N MET A 43 7.80 6.70 21.50
CA MET A 43 8.43 5.59 22.22
C MET A 43 9.91 5.87 22.57
N ALA A 44 10.63 6.63 21.74
CA ALA A 44 12.04 6.96 22.00
C ALA A 44 12.22 8.00 23.13
N GLU A 45 11.30 8.96 23.24
CA GLU A 45 11.31 9.96 24.32
C GLU A 45 10.98 9.35 25.71
N GLU A 46 10.31 8.20 25.75
CA GLU A 46 10.01 7.47 27.00
C GLU A 46 11.24 6.71 27.55
N ASP A 47 12.26 6.43 26.72
CA ASP A 47 13.48 5.69 27.10
C ASP A 47 14.59 6.60 27.66
N ASP A 48 14.61 7.89 27.29
CA ASP A 48 15.64 8.87 27.69
C ASP A 48 15.35 9.58 29.04
N GLY A 49 14.30 9.15 29.75
CA GLY A 49 13.94 9.68 31.07
C GLY A 49 14.96 9.30 32.15
N ASP A 50 15.87 10.22 32.46
CA ASP A 50 16.89 10.14 33.52
C ASP A 50 16.36 9.55 34.86
N PRO A 51 16.91 8.41 35.36
CA PRO A 51 16.53 7.82 36.64
C PRO A 51 17.25 8.46 37.85
N ALA A 52 17.74 9.69 37.74
CA ALA A 52 18.42 10.38 38.84
C ALA A 52 17.43 10.94 39.88
N GLY A 53 16.89 10.04 40.70
CA GLY A 53 16.53 10.39 42.08
C GLY A 53 15.05 10.60 42.35
N SER A 54 14.23 9.57 42.20
CA SER A 54 13.12 9.32 43.14
C SER A 54 12.65 7.88 42.96
N ALA A 55 12.51 7.15 44.06
CA ALA A 55 11.99 5.80 44.11
C ALA A 55 10.47 5.79 43.86
N ASP A 56 10.06 6.10 42.64
CA ASP A 56 8.71 5.83 42.17
C ASP A 56 8.81 4.83 41.02
N VAL A 57 8.48 3.58 41.32
CA VAL A 57 8.44 2.49 40.34
C VAL A 57 7.26 2.77 39.42
N PHE A 58 7.48 3.55 38.36
CA PHE A 58 6.53 3.66 37.27
C PHE A 58 6.54 2.34 36.49
N VAL A 59 5.53 1.51 36.71
CA VAL A 59 5.21 0.40 35.81
C VAL A 59 4.70 1.01 34.50
N LEU A 60 5.64 1.36 33.61
CA LEU A 60 5.41 1.93 32.27
C LEU A 60 5.04 0.87 31.22
N ASP A 61 4.86 -0.39 31.62
CA ASP A 61 4.65 -1.52 30.70
C ASP A 61 3.27 -1.51 30.00
N ASP A 62 2.35 -0.62 30.40
CA ASP A 62 0.99 -0.55 29.82
C ASP A 62 0.91 0.33 28.56
N ILE A 63 1.92 1.18 28.28
CA ILE A 63 1.90 2.15 27.18
C ILE A 63 2.57 1.59 25.92
N THR A 64 3.69 0.87 26.07
CA THR A 64 4.40 0.20 24.95
C THR A 64 3.50 -0.80 24.18
N PRO A 65 2.66 -1.64 24.83
CA PRO A 65 1.73 -2.52 24.12
C PRO A 65 0.67 -1.76 23.31
N ARG A 66 0.29 -0.55 23.75
CA ARG A 66 -0.70 0.28 23.05
C ARG A 66 -0.11 0.90 21.79
N TYR A 67 1.11 1.42 21.85
CA TYR A 67 1.84 1.89 20.67
C TYR A 67 2.18 0.75 19.71
N ALA A 68 2.57 -0.42 20.22
CA ALA A 68 2.76 -1.62 19.40
C ALA A 68 1.48 -2.06 18.68
N THR A 69 0.33 -2.02 19.38
CA THR A 69 -0.99 -2.33 18.79
C THR A 69 -1.36 -1.31 17.72
N ALA A 70 -1.14 -0.02 17.97
CA ALA A 70 -1.38 1.03 16.98
C ALA A 70 -0.48 0.86 15.74
N SER A 71 0.81 0.59 15.93
CA SER A 71 1.75 0.32 14.82
C SER A 71 1.38 -0.94 14.04
N ALA A 72 0.91 -2.00 14.71
CA ALA A 72 0.43 -3.21 14.03
C ALA A 72 -0.81 -2.92 13.16
N ALA A 73 -1.78 -2.15 13.69
CA ALA A 73 -2.96 -1.75 12.95
C ALA A 73 -2.62 -0.86 11.74
N LEU A 74 -1.70 0.11 11.92
CA LEU A 74 -1.22 0.97 10.83
C LEU A 74 -0.50 0.18 9.74
N ASN A 75 0.30 -0.83 10.11
CA ASN A 75 0.95 -1.72 9.15
C ASN A 75 -0.05 -2.58 8.37
N ALA A 76 -1.08 -3.11 9.03
CA ALA A 76 -2.15 -3.85 8.36
C ALA A 76 -2.91 -2.96 7.37
N CYS A 77 -3.20 -1.70 7.76
CA CYS A 77 -3.79 -0.71 6.86
C CYS A 77 -2.89 -0.43 5.65
N ARG A 78 -1.58 -0.22 5.86
CA ARG A 78 -0.62 0.00 4.77
C ARG A 78 -0.62 -1.17 3.79
N ALA A 79 -0.54 -2.41 4.27
CA ALA A 79 -0.58 -3.60 3.43
C ALA A 79 -1.88 -3.69 2.59
N GLY A 80 -3.02 -3.37 3.19
CA GLY A 80 -4.31 -3.33 2.49
C GLY A 80 -4.38 -2.24 1.40
N LEU A 81 -3.80 -1.07 1.67
CA LEU A 81 -3.73 0.03 0.69
C LEU A 81 -2.78 -0.31 -0.47
N ASP A 82 -1.65 -0.94 -0.19
CA ASP A 82 -0.71 -1.42 -1.21
C ASP A 82 -1.36 -2.47 -2.13
N GLN A 83 -2.11 -3.41 -1.54
CA GLN A 83 -2.89 -4.39 -2.30
C GLN A 83 -3.96 -3.71 -3.18
N ALA A 84 -4.66 -2.70 -2.63
CA ALA A 84 -5.65 -1.94 -3.40
C ALA A 84 -5.01 -1.23 -4.61
N LEU A 85 -3.81 -0.64 -4.44
CA LEU A 85 -3.05 -0.03 -5.53
C LEU A 85 -2.63 -1.04 -6.60
N GLN A 86 -2.23 -2.24 -6.19
CA GLN A 86 -1.88 -3.32 -7.11
C GLN A 86 -3.09 -3.75 -7.95
N CYS A 87 -4.25 -3.97 -7.32
CA CYS A 87 -5.49 -4.30 -8.03
C CYS A 87 -5.92 -3.23 -9.06
N LEU A 88 -5.76 -1.95 -8.71
CA LEU A 88 -6.08 -0.83 -9.61
C LEU A 88 -5.14 -0.75 -10.81
N SER A 89 -3.91 -1.23 -10.64
CA SER A 89 -2.85 -1.26 -11.65
C SER A 89 -2.97 -2.47 -12.58
N GLU A 90 -3.29 -3.66 -12.04
CA GLU A 90 -3.49 -4.91 -12.79
C GLU A 90 -4.72 -4.86 -13.69
N THR A 91 -5.77 -4.11 -13.30
CA THR A 91 -6.99 -3.88 -14.10
C THR A 91 -6.74 -3.12 -15.42
N GLY A 92 -5.52 -2.61 -15.65
CA GLY A 92 -5.12 -1.94 -16.90
C GLY A 92 -4.24 -2.77 -17.84
N ALA A 93 -3.78 -3.95 -17.43
CA ALA A 93 -3.01 -4.83 -18.31
C ALA A 93 -3.99 -5.80 -18.98
N PRO A 94 -4.37 -5.62 -20.26
CA PRO A 94 -4.90 -6.75 -21.00
C PRO A 94 -3.83 -7.84 -20.92
N ALA A 95 -4.26 -9.07 -20.69
CA ALA A 95 -3.44 -10.26 -20.75
C ALA A 95 -2.92 -10.55 -22.18
N GLU A 96 -2.44 -9.53 -22.90
CA GLU A 96 -1.97 -9.58 -24.29
C GLU A 96 -0.45 -9.40 -24.41
N ILE A 97 0.29 -9.24 -23.31
CA ILE A 97 1.76 -9.25 -23.34
C ILE A 97 2.31 -10.46 -22.57
N ALA A 98 1.59 -11.58 -22.61
CA ALA A 98 2.22 -12.89 -22.59
C ALA A 98 2.49 -13.31 -24.04
N VAL A 99 3.39 -12.55 -24.69
CA VAL A 99 4.40 -13.04 -25.63
C VAL A 99 4.07 -14.40 -26.27
N SER A 100 3.26 -14.40 -27.35
CA SER A 100 3.54 -15.30 -28.47
C SER A 100 4.63 -14.64 -29.31
N ALA A 101 5.87 -14.70 -28.81
CA ALA A 101 7.06 -14.55 -29.64
C ALA A 101 7.55 -15.91 -30.17
N ALA A 102 6.74 -16.97 -29.99
CA ALA A 102 7.03 -18.31 -30.53
C ALA A 102 6.52 -18.50 -31.96
N ASP A 103 5.55 -17.70 -32.45
CA ASP A 103 4.97 -17.88 -33.79
C ASP A 103 5.72 -17.17 -34.94
N LEU A 104 6.70 -16.32 -34.65
CA LEU A 104 7.39 -15.53 -35.69
C LEU A 104 8.61 -16.22 -36.34
N LEU A 105 8.85 -17.51 -36.08
CA LEU A 105 9.97 -18.27 -36.68
C LEU A 105 9.58 -19.38 -37.66
N HIS A 106 8.29 -19.57 -37.99
CA HIS A 106 7.88 -20.71 -38.84
C HIS A 106 7.37 -20.41 -40.26
N LEU A 107 7.38 -19.16 -40.73
CA LEU A 107 6.97 -18.83 -42.11
C LEU A 107 8.12 -18.40 -43.05
N THR A 108 9.31 -18.95 -42.84
CA THR A 108 10.40 -18.88 -43.83
C THR A 108 11.02 -20.27 -43.99
N ALA A 109 10.40 -21.12 -44.81
CA ALA A 109 11.03 -22.26 -45.47
C ALA A 109 10.17 -22.68 -46.66
#